data_AF-A0A2U9QFC3-F1
#
_entry.id   AF-A0A2U9QFC3-F1
#
_cell.length_a   1.000
_cell.length_b   1.000
_cell.length_c   1.000
_cell.angle_alpha   90.00
_cell.angle_beta   90.00
_cell.angle_gamma   90.00
#
_symmetry.space_group_name_H-M   'P 1'
#
loop_
_entity.id
_entity.type
_entity.pdbx_description
1 polymer ?
#
loop_
_entity_poly.entity_id
_entity_poly.type
_entity_poly.pdbx_seq_one_letter_code
_entity_poly.pdbx_strand_id
1 'polypeptide(L)'
;PIRTLSENVFRGLVNLDRLLLHDNRIRQVNRRAFRDLGRLTMLFLFNNSLAELPGQAMRDVESIEFLRLNNNPWTCGCEARPLWEFFRSNRVSSSELLCASPAPRRGLDLRFLREMDFALCPLPDPGSLAGTTTTTFSTKTRWWFSKHKPVSSTKGIFEKSSETVKAHPFSGGKPSITSTST
;
A
#
# COMPACT_ATOMS: atom_id res chain seq x y z
N PRO A 1 17.24 14.20 8.59
CA PRO A 1 16.95 12.74 8.59
C PRO A 1 16.03 12.35 7.44
N ILE A 2 16.41 11.31 6.68
CA ILE A 2 15.70 10.85 5.47
C ILE A 2 14.42 10.11 5.89
N ARG A 3 13.30 10.34 5.18
CA ARG A 3 11.98 9.75 5.49
C ARG A 3 11.41 8.88 4.38
N THR A 4 11.75 9.18 3.13
CA THR A 4 11.22 8.50 1.95
C THR A 4 12.34 8.38 0.91
N LEU A 5 12.35 7.26 0.19
CA LEU A 5 13.17 7.09 -1.01
C LEU A 5 12.23 7.22 -2.21
N SER A 6 12.30 8.37 -2.89
CA SER A 6 11.45 8.65 -4.06
C SER A 6 11.86 7.81 -5.26
N GLU A 7 10.99 7.76 -6.26
CA GLU A 7 11.31 7.18 -7.56
C GLU A 7 12.61 7.80 -8.13
N ASN A 8 13.48 6.98 -8.71
CA ASN A 8 14.71 7.41 -9.39
C ASN A 8 15.71 8.20 -8.51
N VAL A 9 15.61 8.14 -7.17
CA VAL A 9 16.51 8.91 -6.28
C VAL A 9 17.99 8.54 -6.44
N PHE A 10 18.29 7.31 -6.90
CA PHE A 10 19.65 6.82 -7.17
C PHE A 10 19.92 6.58 -8.66
N ARG A 11 19.12 7.21 -9.54
CA ARG A 11 19.21 6.98 -10.99
C ARG A 11 20.62 7.26 -11.52
N GLY A 12 21.10 6.38 -12.41
CA GLY A 12 22.40 6.51 -13.05
C GLY A 12 23.59 6.08 -12.21
N LEU A 13 23.39 5.68 -10.94
CA LEU A 13 24.45 5.15 -10.07
C LEU A 13 24.78 3.68 -10.39
N VAL A 14 25.02 3.38 -11.66
CA VAL A 14 25.20 2.02 -12.22
C VAL A 14 26.40 1.26 -11.66
N ASN A 15 27.37 1.97 -11.08
CA ASN A 15 28.58 1.40 -10.49
C ASN A 15 28.58 1.41 -8.95
N LEU A 16 27.45 1.75 -8.32
CA LEU A 16 27.37 1.80 -6.87
C LEU A 16 27.47 0.39 -6.28
N ASP A 17 28.49 0.18 -5.45
CA ASP A 17 28.73 -1.10 -4.76
C ASP A 17 28.02 -1.18 -3.40
N ARG A 18 28.03 -0.07 -2.64
CA ARG A 18 27.51 -0.02 -1.26
C ARG A 18 26.60 1.17 -1.04
N LEU A 19 25.45 0.92 -0.43
CA LEU A 19 24.46 1.93 -0.08
C LEU A 19 24.09 1.79 1.40
N LEU A 20 24.48 2.79 2.20
CA LEU A 20 24.30 2.82 3.64
C LEU A 20 23.23 3.86 4.00
N LEU A 21 22.05 3.38 4.39
CA LEU A 21 20.88 4.20 4.73
C LEU A 21 20.32 3.88 6.13
N HIS A 22 21.11 3.18 6.96
CA HIS A 22 20.75 2.85 8.34
C HIS A 22 20.67 4.11 9.22
N ASP A 23 20.10 3.95 10.42
CA ASP A 23 19.95 5.03 11.41
C ASP A 23 19.24 6.29 10.87
N ASN A 24 18.25 6.07 10.00
CA ASN A 24 17.40 7.12 9.45
C ASN A 24 15.95 6.96 9.94
N ARG A 25 15.00 7.62 9.28
CA ARG A 25 13.57 7.52 9.60
C ARG A 25 12.77 7.13 8.35
N ILE A 26 13.37 6.32 7.48
CA ILE A 26 12.78 5.91 6.22
C ILE A 26 11.56 5.05 6.54
N ARG A 27 10.40 5.47 6.02
CA ARG A 27 9.11 4.79 6.17
C ARG A 27 8.63 4.17 4.87
N GLN A 28 9.07 4.72 3.74
CA GLN A 28 8.60 4.32 2.42
C GLN A 28 9.76 4.28 1.44
N VAL A 29 9.78 3.22 0.65
CA VAL A 29 10.69 3.04 -0.48
C VAL A 29 9.83 2.91 -1.73
N ASN A 30 10.05 3.77 -2.72
CA ASN A 30 9.37 3.64 -3.99
C ASN A 30 9.83 2.36 -4.71
N ARG A 31 8.93 1.72 -5.46
CA ARG A 31 9.19 0.49 -6.23
C ARG A 31 10.35 0.59 -7.21
N ARG A 32 10.69 1.80 -7.66
CA ARG A 32 11.81 2.10 -8.58
C ARG A 32 12.89 2.97 -7.93
N ALA A 33 12.96 2.98 -6.59
CA ALA A 33 13.98 3.76 -5.88
C ALA A 33 15.39 3.23 -6.17
N PHE A 34 15.55 1.91 -6.28
CA PHE A 34 16.82 1.22 -6.53
C PHE A 34 17.06 0.90 -8.00
N ARG A 35 16.32 1.56 -8.89
CA ARG A 35 16.52 1.43 -10.34
C ARG A 35 17.97 1.77 -10.69
N ASP A 36 18.53 0.99 -11.61
CA ASP A 36 19.91 1.06 -12.10
C ASP A 36 20.99 0.59 -11.10
N LEU A 37 20.62 0.13 -9.89
CA LEU A 37 21.56 -0.35 -8.87
C LEU A 37 21.94 -1.84 -9.03
N GLY A 38 22.09 -2.31 -10.26
CA GLY A 38 22.33 -3.73 -10.55
C GLY A 38 23.67 -4.27 -10.02
N ARG A 39 24.66 -3.40 -9.77
CA ARG A 39 25.98 -3.76 -9.22
C ARG A 39 26.07 -3.62 -7.69
N LEU A 40 24.97 -3.30 -7.03
CA LEU A 40 24.96 -3.09 -5.58
C LEU A 40 25.10 -4.42 -4.84
N THR A 41 26.16 -4.56 -4.04
CA THR A 41 26.44 -5.77 -3.25
C THR A 41 26.03 -5.61 -1.78
N MET A 42 25.97 -4.36 -1.27
CA MET A 42 25.66 -4.08 0.12
C MET A 42 24.59 -3.01 0.29
N LEU A 43 23.50 -3.36 0.97
CA LEU A 43 22.40 -2.45 1.30
C LEU A 43 22.06 -2.51 2.78
N PHE A 44 22.31 -1.42 3.49
CA PHE A 44 21.97 -1.30 4.91
C PHE A 44 20.78 -0.35 5.09
N LEU A 45 19.68 -0.88 5.60
CA LEU A 45 18.44 -0.17 5.90
C LEU A 45 17.97 -0.41 7.35
N PHE A 46 18.82 -1.00 8.19
CA PHE A 46 18.49 -1.26 9.59
C PHE A 46 18.28 0.02 10.40
N ASN A 47 17.55 -0.07 11.51
CA ASN A 47 17.19 1.07 12.37
C ASN A 47 16.51 2.21 11.58
N ASN A 48 15.43 1.84 10.89
CA ASN A 48 14.54 2.76 10.18
C ASN A 48 13.09 2.54 10.66
N SER A 49 12.11 2.94 9.87
CA SER A 49 10.69 2.79 10.18
C SER A 49 9.93 2.10 9.04
N LEU A 50 10.59 1.16 8.36
CA LEU A 50 10.02 0.41 7.25
C LEU A 50 9.04 -0.65 7.75
N ALA A 51 7.81 -0.60 7.26
CA ALA A 51 6.83 -1.66 7.48
C ALA A 51 6.86 -2.71 6.36
N GLU A 52 7.28 -2.32 5.17
CA GLU A 52 7.35 -3.17 3.98
C GLU A 52 8.50 -2.70 3.07
N LEU A 53 8.97 -3.61 2.21
CA LEU A 53 9.91 -3.30 1.15
C LEU A 53 9.34 -3.85 -0.16
N PRO A 54 9.10 -3.02 -1.18
CA PRO A 54 8.44 -3.51 -2.39
C PRO A 54 9.31 -4.52 -3.13
N GLY A 55 8.71 -5.64 -3.55
CA GLY A 55 9.43 -6.69 -4.29
C GLY A 55 10.11 -6.18 -5.56
N GLN A 56 9.53 -5.19 -6.25
CA GLN A 56 10.17 -4.59 -7.44
C GLN A 56 11.50 -3.90 -7.10
N ALA A 57 11.57 -3.19 -5.97
CA ALA A 57 12.81 -2.54 -5.55
C ALA A 57 13.91 -3.58 -5.29
N MET A 58 13.53 -4.77 -4.79
CA MET A 58 14.46 -5.89 -4.59
C MET A 58 14.85 -6.60 -5.89
N ARG A 59 14.03 -6.54 -6.93
CA ARG A 59 14.39 -7.07 -8.27
C ARG A 59 15.47 -6.24 -8.95
N ASP A 60 15.54 -4.94 -8.65
CA ASP A 60 16.50 -4.02 -9.27
C ASP A 60 17.94 -4.16 -8.68
N VAL A 61 18.11 -4.89 -7.57
CA VAL A 61 19.39 -5.11 -6.87
C VAL A 61 19.88 -6.56 -7.00
N GLU A 62 20.12 -6.99 -8.23
CA GLU A 62 20.41 -8.40 -8.58
C GLU A 62 21.71 -8.94 -7.97
N SER A 63 22.73 -8.09 -7.77
CA SER A 63 24.05 -8.49 -7.24
C SER A 63 24.15 -8.43 -5.72
N ILE A 64 23.04 -8.31 -4.99
CA ILE A 64 23.07 -8.09 -3.54
C ILE A 64 23.59 -9.32 -2.78
N GLU A 65 24.59 -9.09 -1.93
CA GLU A 65 25.20 -10.13 -1.10
C GLU A 65 24.92 -9.91 0.40
N PHE A 66 24.90 -8.63 0.82
CA PHE A 66 24.73 -8.22 2.22
C PHE A 66 23.55 -7.27 2.37
N LEU A 67 22.49 -7.75 3.02
CA LEU A 67 21.24 -7.00 3.22
C LEU A 67 20.88 -6.92 4.70
N ARG A 68 20.98 -5.73 5.30
CA ARG A 68 20.65 -5.50 6.72
C ARG A 68 19.35 -4.73 6.87
N LEU A 69 18.37 -5.36 7.50
CA LEU A 69 16.97 -4.93 7.59
C LEU A 69 16.40 -4.98 9.02
N ASN A 70 17.18 -5.40 10.01
CA ASN A 70 16.76 -5.47 11.42
C ASN A 70 16.35 -4.09 11.97
N ASN A 71 15.66 -4.08 13.11
CA ASN A 71 15.17 -2.86 13.76
C ASN A 71 14.29 -2.01 12.83
N ASN A 72 13.33 -2.67 12.18
CA ASN A 72 12.26 -2.05 11.40
C ASN A 72 10.92 -2.71 11.79
N PRO A 73 9.81 -1.96 11.83
CA PRO A 73 8.49 -2.48 12.23
C PRO A 73 7.82 -3.29 11.10
N TRP A 74 8.43 -4.40 10.68
CA TRP A 74 7.96 -5.21 9.55
C TRP A 74 6.52 -5.71 9.76
N THR A 75 5.67 -5.48 8.76
CA THR A 75 4.36 -6.12 8.67
C THR A 75 4.52 -7.40 7.85
N CYS A 76 4.12 -8.53 8.43
CA CYS A 76 4.27 -9.87 7.89
C CYS A 76 2.93 -10.46 7.44
N GLY A 77 2.07 -9.63 6.85
CA GLY A 77 0.83 -10.03 6.17
C GLY A 77 1.08 -10.40 4.71
N CYS A 78 0.10 -10.19 3.84
CA CYS A 78 0.18 -10.56 2.42
C CYS A 78 1.15 -9.67 1.63
N GLU A 79 1.27 -8.41 2.03
CA GLU A 79 2.20 -7.42 1.47
C GLU A 79 3.67 -7.83 1.64
N ALA A 80 3.99 -8.67 2.62
CA ALA A 80 5.34 -9.16 2.86
C ALA A 80 5.76 -10.29 1.90
N ARG A 81 4.80 -10.90 1.19
CA ARG A 81 5.05 -12.05 0.31
C ARG A 81 6.19 -11.83 -0.69
N PRO A 82 6.29 -10.68 -1.39
CA PRO A 82 7.38 -10.46 -2.34
C PRO A 82 8.76 -10.43 -1.69
N LEU A 83 8.86 -9.87 -0.46
CA LEU A 83 10.11 -9.82 0.28
C LEU A 83 10.47 -11.20 0.85
N TRP A 84 9.48 -11.95 1.33
CA TRP A 84 9.66 -13.34 1.73
C TRP A 84 10.15 -14.21 0.56
N GLU A 85 9.52 -14.09 -0.61
CA GLU A 85 9.90 -14.80 -1.83
C GLU A 85 11.33 -14.47 -2.26
N PHE A 86 11.72 -13.20 -2.13
CA PHE A 86 13.09 -12.77 -2.37
C PHE A 86 14.09 -13.55 -1.49
N PHE A 87 13.84 -13.71 -0.20
CA PHE A 87 14.72 -14.50 0.68
C PHE A 87 14.70 -16.00 0.37
N ARG A 88 13.58 -16.52 -0.13
CA ARG A 88 13.47 -17.93 -0.55
C ARG A 88 14.26 -18.22 -1.81
N SER A 89 14.28 -17.28 -2.74
CA SER A 89 14.91 -17.42 -4.07
C SER A 89 16.38 -17.00 -4.09
N ASN A 90 16.81 -16.11 -3.19
CA ASN A 90 18.15 -15.52 -3.21
C ASN A 90 18.98 -15.96 -1.99
N ARG A 91 20.25 -16.35 -2.22
CA ARG A 91 21.21 -16.64 -1.15
C ARG A 91 21.92 -15.36 -0.71
N VAL A 92 21.29 -14.62 0.19
CA VAL A 92 21.80 -13.33 0.69
C VAL A 92 22.14 -13.44 2.18
N SER A 93 23.29 -12.87 2.57
CA SER A 93 23.64 -12.71 3.98
C SER A 93 22.78 -11.58 4.57
N SER A 94 21.84 -11.94 5.45
CA SER A 94 20.89 -10.98 5.99
C SER A 94 20.72 -11.06 7.50
N SER A 95 20.37 -9.92 8.11
CA SER A 95 19.96 -9.82 9.51
C SER A 95 18.58 -10.44 9.75
N GLU A 96 18.16 -10.55 11.01
CA GLU A 96 16.78 -10.89 11.36
C GLU A 96 15.77 -9.84 10.88
N LEU A 97 14.57 -10.29 10.51
CA LEU A 97 13.42 -9.44 10.15
C LEU A 97 12.23 -9.81 11.04
N LEU A 98 12.28 -9.36 12.29
CA LEU A 98 11.22 -9.63 13.25
C LEU A 98 9.95 -8.87 12.89
N CYS A 99 8.84 -9.60 12.79
CA CYS A 99 7.53 -9.06 12.52
C CYS A 99 7.02 -8.23 13.70
N ALA A 100 6.59 -7.00 13.44
CA ALA A 100 5.86 -6.17 14.40
C ALA A 100 4.34 -6.41 14.33
N SER A 101 3.86 -6.79 13.15
CA SER A 101 2.45 -7.02 12.81
C SER A 101 2.33 -8.15 11.76
N PRO A 102 1.15 -8.77 11.59
CA PRO A 102 0.00 -8.71 12.49
C PRO A 102 0.29 -9.41 13.84
N ALA A 103 -0.57 -9.22 14.84
CA ALA A 103 -0.38 -9.74 16.19
C ALA A 103 -0.03 -11.24 16.26
N PRO A 104 -0.66 -12.15 15.47
CA PRO A 104 -0.34 -13.58 15.51
C PRO A 104 1.08 -13.93 15.05
N ARG A 105 1.74 -13.04 14.30
CA ARG A 105 3.08 -13.26 13.77
C ARG A 105 4.14 -12.43 14.47
N ARG A 106 3.75 -11.62 15.46
CA ARG A 106 4.66 -10.70 16.13
C ARG A 106 5.84 -11.46 16.75
N GLY A 107 7.05 -10.98 16.49
CA GLY A 107 8.30 -11.59 16.97
C GLY A 107 8.79 -12.78 16.14
N LEU A 108 8.01 -13.29 15.18
CA LEU A 108 8.53 -14.26 14.21
C LEU A 108 9.46 -13.57 13.22
N ASP A 109 10.43 -14.30 12.69
CA ASP A 109 11.27 -13.81 11.59
C ASP A 109 10.56 -14.06 10.26
N LEU A 110 10.34 -12.99 9.49
CA LEU A 110 9.72 -13.04 8.17
C LEU A 110 10.37 -14.10 7.28
N ARG A 111 11.69 -14.26 7.33
CA ARG A 111 12.46 -15.18 6.47
C ARG A 111 12.12 -16.66 6.71
N PHE A 112 11.60 -16.99 7.89
CA PHE A 112 11.27 -18.37 8.28
C PHE A 112 9.76 -18.67 8.28
N LEU A 113 8.93 -17.72 7.85
CA LEU A 113 7.53 -18.02 7.57
C LEU A 113 7.40 -19.08 6.47
N ARG A 114 6.29 -19.82 6.50
CA ARG A 114 5.99 -20.91 5.58
C ARG A 114 5.16 -20.39 4.41
N GLU A 115 5.21 -21.09 3.30
CA GLU A 115 4.37 -20.77 2.13
C GLU A 115 2.87 -20.76 2.48
N MET A 116 2.44 -21.67 3.35
CA MET A 116 1.06 -21.75 3.85
C MET A 116 0.60 -20.47 4.57
N ASP A 117 1.54 -19.71 5.16
CA ASP A 117 1.24 -18.45 5.82
C ASP A 117 0.82 -17.36 4.80
N PHE A 118 1.05 -17.58 3.50
CA PHE A 118 0.63 -16.69 2.41
C PHE A 118 -0.43 -17.30 1.48
N ALA A 119 -0.90 -18.52 1.77
CA ALA A 119 -1.78 -19.28 0.88
C ALA A 119 -3.16 -18.61 0.65
N LEU A 120 -3.66 -17.85 1.64
CA LEU A 120 -4.94 -17.15 1.56
C LEU A 120 -4.83 -15.70 1.04
N CYS A 121 -3.65 -15.30 0.57
CA CYS A 121 -3.45 -13.95 0.07
C CYS A 121 -4.10 -13.78 -1.31
N PRO A 122 -4.75 -12.62 -1.57
CA PRO A 122 -5.31 -12.35 -2.88
C PRO A 122 -4.21 -12.38 -3.95
N LEU A 123 -4.53 -12.97 -5.10
CA LEU A 123 -3.61 -12.95 -6.24
C LEU A 123 -3.42 -11.50 -6.71
N PRO A 124 -2.19 -11.09 -7.05
CA PRO A 124 -1.96 -9.77 -7.62
C PRO A 124 -2.67 -9.68 -8.99
N ASP A 125 -3.56 -8.69 -9.15
CA ASP A 125 -4.29 -8.49 -10.40
C ASP A 125 -3.31 -8.31 -11.59
N PRO A 126 -3.46 -9.07 -12.70
CA PRO A 126 -2.60 -8.95 -13.88
C PRO A 126 -2.62 -7.56 -14.53
N GLY A 127 -3.68 -6.77 -14.29
CA GLY A 127 -3.82 -5.39 -14.75
C GLY A 127 -3.21 -4.33 -13.82
N SER A 128 -2.75 -4.72 -12.62
CA SER A 128 -2.12 -3.82 -11.65
C SER A 128 -0.59 -3.84 -11.80
N LEU A 129 -0.11 -3.37 -12.96
CA LEU A 129 1.30 -2.99 -13.13
C LEU A 129 1.70 -1.77 -12.28
N ALA A 130 0.84 -1.31 -11.37
CA ALA A 130 1.12 -0.19 -10.48
C ALA A 130 0.33 -0.36 -9.17
N GLY A 131 0.86 -1.19 -8.25
CA GLY A 131 0.33 -1.26 -6.89
C GLY A 131 0.65 0.01 -6.10
N THR A 132 -0.15 1.05 -6.31
CA THR A 132 -0.92 1.80 -5.30
C THR A 132 -1.76 2.83 -6.07
N THR A 133 -3.02 2.50 -6.36
CA THR A 133 -4.03 3.51 -6.60
C THR A 133 -5.21 3.23 -5.68
N THR A 134 -5.52 4.24 -4.89
CA THR A 134 -6.76 4.52 -4.16
C THR A 134 -7.96 3.78 -4.75
N THR A 135 -8.68 3.03 -3.91
CA THR A 135 -9.99 2.47 -4.25
C THR A 135 -11.01 3.60 -4.43
N THR A 136 -11.02 4.23 -5.60
CA THR A 136 -12.15 5.07 -6.00
C THR A 136 -13.31 4.13 -6.30
N PHE A 137 -14.36 4.15 -5.48
CA PHE A 137 -15.60 3.44 -5.78
C PHE A 137 -16.13 3.91 -7.14
N SER A 138 -16.03 3.06 -8.15
CA SER A 138 -16.57 3.32 -9.48
C SER A 138 -18.08 3.15 -9.47
N THR A 139 -18.83 4.25 -9.36
CA THR A 139 -20.25 4.26 -9.74
C THR A 139 -20.35 4.35 -11.25
N LYS A 140 -20.23 3.22 -11.96
CA LYS A 140 -20.49 3.17 -13.40
C LYS A 140 -21.34 1.97 -13.80
N THR A 141 -22.59 1.93 -13.34
CA THR A 141 -23.67 1.18 -13.97
C THR A 141 -24.51 2.12 -14.83
N ARG A 142 -24.10 2.40 -16.08
CA ARG A 142 -25.02 2.97 -17.09
C ARG A 142 -24.53 2.90 -18.55
N TRP A 143 -24.23 1.72 -19.10
CA TRP A 143 -23.99 1.59 -20.55
C TRP A 143 -24.48 0.26 -21.17
N TRP A 144 -25.45 -0.43 -20.57
CA TRP A 144 -25.94 -1.72 -21.10
C TRP A 144 -27.35 -1.71 -21.73
N PHE A 145 -27.96 -0.54 -21.92
CA PHE A 145 -29.23 -0.43 -22.65
C PHE A 145 -29.06 0.45 -23.89
N SER A 146 -28.27 -0.02 -24.84
CA SER A 146 -28.26 0.52 -26.19
C SER A 146 -28.32 -0.65 -27.17
N LYS A 147 -29.46 -1.34 -27.18
CA LYS A 147 -30.06 -2.05 -28.31
C LYS A 147 -31.40 -2.64 -27.85
N HIS A 148 -32.41 -2.52 -28.71
CA HIS A 148 -33.84 -2.82 -28.52
C HIS A 148 -34.69 -1.67 -27.92
N LYS A 149 -35.02 -0.70 -28.77
CA LYS A 149 -36.24 0.12 -28.62
C LYS A 149 -37.44 -0.72 -29.07
N PRO A 150 -38.46 -0.97 -28.23
CA PRO A 150 -39.79 -1.27 -28.72
C PRO A 150 -40.52 0.05 -29.03
N VAL A 151 -41.08 0.13 -30.24
CA VAL A 151 -42.06 1.15 -30.63
C VAL A 151 -43.35 0.85 -29.89
N SER A 152 -43.87 1.81 -29.13
CA SER A 152 -45.30 1.82 -28.79
C SER A 152 -45.82 3.25 -28.67
N SER A 153 -46.82 3.51 -29.48
CA SER A 153 -47.65 4.72 -29.56
C SER A 153 -48.76 4.60 -28.53
N THR A 154 -48.94 5.58 -27.64
CA THR A 154 -50.25 6.22 -27.39
C THR A 154 -50.14 7.46 -26.49
N LYS A 155 -51.05 8.40 -26.75
CA LYS A 155 -51.21 9.73 -26.13
C LYS A 155 -51.81 9.67 -24.71
N GLY A 156 -51.41 10.61 -23.86
CA GLY A 156 -52.12 11.03 -22.64
C GLY A 156 -51.41 12.28 -22.09
N ILE A 157 -51.86 13.47 -22.47
CA ILE A 157 -52.75 14.38 -21.72
C ILE A 157 -52.09 14.92 -20.44
N PHE A 158 -51.86 16.23 -20.50
CA PHE A 158 -51.24 17.11 -19.53
C PHE A 158 -52.30 17.56 -18.52
N GLU A 159 -52.01 17.51 -17.23
CA GLU A 159 -52.72 18.36 -16.28
C GLU A 159 -51.77 18.84 -15.18
N LYS A 160 -51.83 20.16 -14.96
CA LYS A 160 -50.93 20.99 -14.18
C LYS A 160 -51.70 21.42 -12.95
N SER A 161 -51.14 21.21 -11.76
CA SER A 161 -51.56 21.96 -10.57
C SER A 161 -50.33 22.50 -9.84
N SER A 162 -50.31 23.82 -9.76
CA SER A 162 -49.39 24.67 -9.03
C SER A 162 -49.77 24.73 -7.56
N GLU A 163 -48.80 24.82 -6.66
CA GLU A 163 -48.92 25.72 -5.51
C GLU A 163 -47.55 26.10 -4.94
N THR A 164 -47.48 27.37 -4.52
CA THR A 164 -46.29 28.17 -4.23
C THR A 164 -46.15 28.43 -2.74
N VAL A 165 -44.90 28.37 -2.25
CA VAL A 165 -44.29 29.30 -1.26
C VAL A 165 -44.70 29.18 0.22
N LYS A 166 -43.76 28.87 1.14
CA LYS A 166 -43.00 29.85 2.00
C LYS A 166 -42.12 29.14 3.04
N ALA A 167 -41.07 29.85 3.49
CA ALA A 167 -39.96 29.39 4.32
C ALA A 167 -39.97 29.96 5.76
N HIS A 168 -39.17 29.31 6.64
CA HIS A 168 -38.53 29.76 7.91
C HIS A 168 -39.37 29.84 9.22
N PRO A 169 -38.77 29.93 10.46
CA PRO A 169 -37.36 29.78 10.92
C PRO A 169 -37.11 29.01 12.27
N PHE A 170 -35.81 28.85 12.62
CA PHE A 170 -35.07 28.72 13.91
C PHE A 170 -35.75 28.67 15.32
N SER A 171 -35.22 27.78 16.18
CA SER A 171 -34.79 28.00 17.60
C SER A 171 -33.96 26.75 18.04
N GLY A 172 -32.92 26.72 18.88
CA GLY A 172 -32.38 27.62 19.90
C GLY A 172 -32.36 26.93 21.28
N GLY A 173 -31.30 26.21 21.68
CA GLY A 173 -31.19 25.61 23.03
C GLY A 173 -29.84 24.92 23.34
N LYS A 174 -29.22 25.27 24.48
CA LYS A 174 -27.82 25.04 24.92
C LYS A 174 -27.58 23.73 25.74
N PRO A 175 -26.31 23.36 26.05
CA PRO A 175 -25.91 22.07 26.64
C PRO A 175 -25.90 22.05 28.18
N SER A 176 -26.03 20.87 28.78
CA SER A 176 -25.88 20.61 30.22
C SER A 176 -24.68 19.72 30.53
N ILE A 177 -23.86 20.20 31.47
CA ILE A 177 -22.71 19.56 32.11
C ILE A 177 -23.19 19.06 33.48
N THR A 178 -22.79 17.86 33.91
CA THR A 178 -22.69 17.56 35.35
C THR A 178 -21.58 16.53 35.61
N SER A 179 -20.61 16.96 36.41
CA SER A 179 -19.58 16.17 37.08
C SER A 179 -20.09 15.71 38.44
N THR A 180 -19.75 14.49 38.84
CA THR A 180 -19.85 14.05 40.24
C THR A 180 -18.58 13.31 40.62
N SER A 181 -17.86 13.91 41.57
CA SER A 181 -16.78 13.34 42.36
C SER A 181 -17.22 13.42 43.81
N THR A 182 -17.30 12.28 44.50
CA THR A 182 -17.14 12.16 45.96
C THR A 182 -16.67 10.75 46.26
#